data_AF-A0A920FJZ8-F1
#
_entry.id   AF-A0A920FJZ8-F1
#
_cell.length_a   1.000
_cell.length_b   1.000
_cell.length_c   1.000
_cell.angle_alpha   90.00
_cell.angle_beta   90.00
_cell.angle_gamma   90.00
#
_symmetry.space_group_name_H-M   'P 1'
#
loop_
_entity.id
_entity.type
_entity.pdbx_description
1 polymer ?
#
loop_
_entity_poly.entity_id
_entity_poly.type
_entity_poly.pdbx_seq_one_letter_code
_entity_poly.pdbx_strand_id
1 'polypeptide(L)'
;MKENPKQKKRFLWWKEQFKEDFYIELFRHGLEEEDRVNEVLLQFAKRHNVKYFASNDTYYLNQDDADAHDVLLCIKDGERKSTPKGRGRGFRFGFSNDEYYFKSQDEMKSLFADLPEAISTTNDIISKCESYRLASDVLLPAFQIPAEFQDEKDQADPSLKLGENNYLRHLTFEGAKKRYEEVTHEIKERLDFELETIKNTGYPGYFLIVQDFCNAARDMGVSVGPGRGSAAGSAVAYCTGNYQCRSH
;
A
#
# COMPACT_ATOMS: atom_id res chain seq x y z
N MET A 1 -1.70 2.32 -47.27
CA MET A 1 -1.99 3.63 -46.62
C MET A 1 -0.68 4.27 -46.19
N LYS A 2 -0.51 5.60 -46.37
CA LYS A 2 0.69 6.31 -45.88
C LYS A 2 0.57 6.47 -44.35
N GLU A 3 1.60 6.09 -43.60
CA GLU A 3 1.64 6.27 -42.14
C GLU A 3 1.47 7.73 -41.76
N ASN A 4 0.64 8.02 -40.76
CA ASN A 4 0.52 9.36 -40.21
C ASN A 4 1.84 9.74 -39.50
N PRO A 5 2.53 10.83 -39.92
CA PRO A 5 3.82 11.22 -39.35
C PRO A 5 3.79 11.42 -37.82
N LYS A 6 2.66 11.88 -37.27
CA LYS A 6 2.50 12.09 -35.83
C LYS A 6 2.47 10.78 -35.05
N GLN A 7 1.75 9.76 -35.57
CA GLN A 7 1.65 8.44 -34.96
C GLN A 7 3.02 7.78 -34.91
N LYS A 8 3.73 7.77 -36.04
CA LYS A 8 5.08 7.21 -36.14
C LYS A 8 6.06 7.87 -35.19
N LYS A 9 6.07 9.21 -35.12
CA LYS A 9 6.95 9.96 -34.22
C LYS A 9 6.71 9.55 -32.76
N ARG A 10 5.44 9.43 -32.35
CA ARG A 10 5.10 9.03 -30.97
C ARG A 10 5.49 7.59 -30.67
N PHE A 11 5.23 6.68 -31.60
CA PHE A 11 5.57 5.27 -31.48
C PHE A 11 7.07 5.05 -31.30
N LEU A 12 7.89 5.68 -32.16
CA LEU A 12 9.34 5.58 -32.09
C LEU A 12 9.90 6.17 -30.80
N TRP A 13 9.33 7.28 -30.32
CA TRP A 13 9.76 7.88 -29.07
C TRP A 13 9.53 6.94 -27.88
N TRP A 14 8.35 6.33 -27.76
CA TRP A 14 8.09 5.36 -26.68
C TRP A 14 8.96 4.12 -26.77
N LYS A 15 9.16 3.61 -27.99
CA LYS A 15 10.08 2.49 -28.23
C LYS A 15 11.51 2.85 -27.81
N GLU A 16 11.96 4.07 -28.03
CA GLU A 16 13.28 4.53 -27.61
C GLU A 16 13.42 4.57 -26.08
N GLN A 17 12.36 4.98 -25.36
CA GLN A 17 12.37 5.06 -23.90
C GLN A 17 12.35 3.67 -23.24
N PHE A 18 11.45 2.79 -23.68
CA PHE A 18 11.21 1.49 -23.03
C PHE A 18 11.93 0.32 -23.70
N LYS A 19 12.51 0.51 -24.88
CA LYS A 19 13.33 -0.47 -25.61
C LYS A 19 12.58 -1.80 -25.80
N GLU A 20 13.07 -2.86 -25.17
CA GLU A 20 12.51 -4.22 -25.27
C GLU A 20 11.25 -4.41 -24.44
N ASP A 21 11.01 -3.51 -23.47
CA ASP A 21 9.82 -3.51 -22.61
C ASP A 21 8.74 -2.55 -23.12
N PHE A 22 8.83 -2.17 -24.39
CA PHE A 22 7.74 -1.53 -25.11
C PHE A 22 6.88 -2.59 -25.79
N TYR A 23 5.60 -2.63 -25.43
CA TYR A 23 4.62 -3.55 -26.01
C TYR A 23 3.44 -2.77 -26.56
N ILE A 24 2.78 -3.36 -27.55
CA ILE A 24 1.52 -2.87 -28.11
C ILE A 24 0.38 -3.64 -27.45
N GLU A 25 -0.55 -2.92 -26.84
CA GLU A 25 -1.77 -3.50 -26.29
C GLU A 25 -2.86 -3.54 -27.35
N LEU A 26 -3.57 -4.67 -27.44
CA LEU A 26 -4.67 -4.89 -28.36
C LEU A 26 -5.96 -5.19 -27.57
N PHE A 27 -7.04 -4.54 -27.98
CA PHE A 27 -8.39 -4.71 -27.41
C PHE A 27 -9.36 -5.21 -28.47
N ARG A 28 -10.34 -6.04 -28.09
CA ARG A 28 -11.36 -6.55 -29.01
C ARG A 28 -12.72 -6.65 -28.31
N HIS A 29 -13.36 -5.52 -28.10
CA HIS A 29 -14.72 -5.42 -27.57
C HIS A 29 -15.78 -5.43 -28.68
N GLY A 30 -15.41 -5.72 -29.93
CA GLY A 30 -16.33 -5.69 -31.08
C GLY A 30 -16.67 -4.28 -31.58
N LEU A 31 -15.77 -3.32 -31.35
CA LEU A 31 -15.92 -1.94 -31.83
C LEU A 31 -15.12 -1.73 -33.12
N GLU A 32 -15.75 -1.13 -34.13
CA GLU A 32 -15.10 -0.88 -35.42
C GLU A 32 -13.86 0.03 -35.28
N GLU A 33 -13.88 0.96 -34.33
CA GLU A 33 -12.73 1.80 -34.04
C GLU A 33 -11.54 1.01 -33.53
N GLU A 34 -11.76 -0.03 -32.72
CA GLU A 34 -10.71 -0.91 -32.22
C GLU A 34 -10.13 -1.76 -33.34
N ASP A 35 -10.95 -2.33 -34.22
CA ASP A 35 -10.49 -3.11 -35.37
C ASP A 35 -9.56 -2.26 -36.26
N ARG A 36 -9.98 -1.04 -36.59
CA ARG A 36 -9.17 -0.10 -37.39
C ARG A 36 -7.86 0.27 -36.70
N VAL A 37 -7.88 0.45 -35.38
CA VAL A 37 -6.67 0.76 -34.60
C VAL A 37 -5.74 -0.46 -34.53
N ASN A 38 -6.27 -1.65 -34.26
CA ASN A 38 -5.54 -2.90 -34.19
C ASN A 38 -4.82 -3.22 -35.50
N GLU A 39 -5.47 -3.04 -36.65
CA GLU A 39 -4.83 -3.20 -37.96
C GLU A 39 -3.57 -2.33 -38.11
N VAL A 40 -3.68 -1.06 -37.71
CA VAL A 40 -2.56 -0.12 -37.76
C VAL A 40 -1.47 -0.53 -36.77
N LEU A 41 -1.85 -0.86 -35.53
CA LEU A 41 -0.93 -1.29 -34.48
C LEU A 41 -0.15 -2.55 -34.87
N LEU A 42 -0.81 -3.57 -35.45
CA LEU A 42 -0.18 -4.79 -35.95
C LEU A 42 0.81 -4.50 -37.10
N GLN A 43 0.49 -3.54 -37.96
CA GLN A 43 1.44 -3.08 -39.00
C GLN A 43 2.69 -2.43 -38.38
N PHE A 44 2.52 -1.59 -37.35
CA PHE A 44 3.64 -1.00 -36.59
C PHE A 44 4.45 -2.07 -35.86
N ALA A 45 3.79 -3.04 -35.22
CA ALA A 45 4.40 -4.17 -34.55
C ALA A 45 5.36 -4.91 -35.47
N LYS A 46 4.85 -5.32 -36.65
CA LYS A 46 5.63 -6.03 -37.67
C LYS A 46 6.78 -5.19 -38.23
N ARG A 47 6.53 -3.91 -38.53
CA ARG A 47 7.53 -3.02 -39.14
C ARG A 47 8.68 -2.68 -38.21
N HIS A 48 8.38 -2.48 -36.93
CA HIS A 48 9.35 -2.05 -35.94
C HIS A 48 9.80 -3.17 -35.02
N ASN A 49 9.39 -4.42 -35.27
CA ASN A 49 9.72 -5.59 -34.46
C ASN A 49 9.42 -5.34 -32.97
N VAL A 50 8.17 -4.94 -32.69
CA VAL A 50 7.66 -4.68 -31.33
C VAL A 50 6.61 -5.75 -31.02
N LYS A 51 6.73 -6.37 -29.83
CA LYS A 51 5.77 -7.38 -29.37
C LYS A 51 4.43 -6.74 -29.04
N TYR A 52 3.36 -7.53 -29.11
CA TYR A 52 2.01 -7.12 -28.71
C TYR A 52 1.40 -8.15 -27.78
N PHE A 53 0.46 -7.70 -26.97
CA PHE A 53 -0.28 -8.56 -26.06
C PHE A 53 -1.78 -8.24 -26.09
N ALA A 54 -2.57 -9.26 -25.77
CA ALA A 54 -4.02 -9.13 -25.65
C ALA A 54 -4.40 -8.70 -24.23
N SER A 55 -5.32 -7.75 -24.15
CA SER A 55 -5.90 -7.25 -22.89
C SER A 55 -7.40 -6.99 -23.12
N ASN A 56 -8.17 -6.93 -22.04
CA ASN A 56 -9.62 -6.70 -22.11
C ASN A 56 -10.06 -5.38 -21.44
N ASP A 57 -9.11 -4.54 -21.01
CA ASP A 57 -9.39 -3.28 -20.28
C ASP A 57 -10.53 -3.43 -19.26
N THR A 58 -10.35 -4.34 -18.29
CA THR A 58 -11.44 -4.80 -17.42
C THR A 58 -11.82 -3.76 -16.36
N TYR A 59 -13.12 -3.45 -16.25
CA TYR A 59 -13.67 -2.52 -15.23
C TYR A 59 -14.53 -3.22 -14.16
N TYR A 60 -15.03 -4.42 -14.44
CA TYR A 60 -15.93 -5.15 -13.56
C TYR A 60 -15.69 -6.67 -13.66
N LEU A 61 -16.19 -7.44 -12.69
CA LEU A 61 -15.86 -8.87 -12.60
C LEU A 61 -16.69 -9.71 -13.58
N ASN A 62 -18.01 -9.58 -13.57
CA ASN A 62 -18.92 -10.35 -14.40
C ASN A 62 -19.62 -9.47 -15.43
N GLN A 63 -20.03 -10.03 -16.57
CA GLN A 63 -20.73 -9.27 -17.61
C GLN A 63 -22.01 -8.57 -17.08
N ASP A 64 -22.75 -9.22 -16.18
CA ASP A 64 -23.97 -8.67 -15.57
C ASP A 64 -23.71 -7.43 -14.69
N ASP A 65 -22.47 -7.20 -14.26
CA ASP A 65 -22.08 -6.03 -13.45
C ASP A 65 -21.97 -4.75 -14.31
N ALA A 66 -22.12 -4.84 -15.63
CA ALA A 66 -22.06 -3.70 -16.55
C ALA A 66 -23.09 -2.60 -16.20
N ASP A 67 -24.28 -2.99 -15.75
CA ASP A 67 -25.33 -2.04 -15.34
C ASP A 67 -24.93 -1.27 -14.07
N ALA A 68 -24.33 -1.96 -13.10
CA ALA A 68 -23.82 -1.35 -11.87
C ALA A 68 -22.65 -0.41 -12.16
N HIS A 69 -21.76 -0.80 -13.07
CA HIS A 69 -20.67 0.06 -13.54
C HIS A 69 -21.20 1.32 -14.26
N ASP A 70 -22.23 1.20 -15.10
CA ASP A 70 -22.85 2.34 -15.78
C ASP A 70 -23.49 3.33 -14.77
N VAL A 71 -24.11 2.82 -13.71
CA VAL A 71 -24.61 3.64 -12.59
C VAL A 71 -23.47 4.37 -11.89
N LEU A 72 -22.34 3.69 -11.65
CA LEU A 72 -21.17 4.30 -11.02
C LEU A 72 -20.61 5.46 -11.85
N LEU A 73 -20.53 5.31 -13.18
CA LEU A 73 -20.12 6.38 -14.09
C LEU A 73 -21.08 7.58 -14.00
N CYS A 74 -22.39 7.33 -13.98
CA CYS A 74 -23.39 8.39 -13.83
C CYS A 74 -23.23 9.16 -12.52
N ILE A 75 -23.00 8.48 -11.40
CA ILE A 75 -22.78 9.11 -10.09
C ILE A 75 -21.52 9.97 -10.11
N LYS A 76 -20.43 9.45 -10.67
CA LYS A 76 -19.14 10.16 -10.77
C LYS A 76 -19.27 11.45 -11.58
N ASP A 77 -19.99 11.40 -12.70
CA ASP A 77 -20.12 12.54 -13.62
C ASP A 77 -21.29 13.47 -13.25
N GLY A 78 -22.07 13.13 -12.23
CA GLY A 78 -23.27 13.90 -11.83
C GLY A 78 -24.41 13.82 -12.85
N GLU A 79 -24.42 12.78 -13.67
CA GLU A 79 -25.39 12.56 -14.74
C GLU A 79 -26.50 11.59 -14.33
N ARG A 80 -27.65 11.65 -15.00
CA ARG A 80 -28.75 10.70 -14.78
C ARG A 80 -28.58 9.48 -15.68
N LYS A 81 -28.83 8.28 -15.15
CA LYS A 81 -28.84 7.04 -15.94
C LYS A 81 -29.82 7.09 -17.13
N SER A 82 -30.93 7.81 -16.96
CA SER A 82 -31.94 8.05 -17.99
C SER A 82 -31.45 8.95 -19.15
N THR A 83 -30.37 9.72 -18.95
CA THR A 83 -29.74 10.49 -20.04
C THR A 83 -29.16 9.49 -21.06
N PRO A 84 -29.40 9.65 -22.37
CA PRO A 84 -28.89 8.72 -23.37
C PRO A 84 -27.36 8.74 -23.44
N LYS A 85 -26.75 7.56 -23.65
CA LYS A 85 -25.32 7.43 -23.94
C LYS A 85 -25.00 8.06 -25.30
N GLY A 86 -23.93 8.85 -25.39
CA GLY A 86 -23.52 9.48 -26.65
C GLY A 86 -22.44 10.54 -26.48
N ARG A 87 -22.27 11.39 -27.49
CA ARG A 87 -21.27 12.47 -27.49
C ARG A 87 -21.95 13.82 -27.75
N GLY A 88 -21.57 14.84 -26.98
CA GLY A 88 -22.06 16.22 -27.14
C GLY A 88 -23.12 16.63 -26.12
N ARG A 89 -23.74 17.80 -26.31
CA ARG A 89 -24.76 18.32 -25.38
C ARG A 89 -25.97 17.39 -25.32
N GLY A 90 -26.41 17.08 -24.09
CA GLY A 90 -27.61 16.27 -23.84
C GLY A 90 -27.36 14.76 -23.84
N PHE A 91 -26.12 14.33 -24.03
CA PHE A 91 -25.70 12.94 -23.89
C PHE A 91 -24.74 12.78 -22.71
N ARG A 92 -24.76 11.60 -22.10
CA ARG A 92 -23.80 11.22 -21.05
C ARG A 92 -22.75 10.26 -21.57
N PHE A 93 -21.67 10.16 -20.81
CA PHE A 93 -20.69 9.10 -20.99
C PHE A 93 -21.28 7.74 -20.57
N GLY A 94 -20.82 6.69 -21.24
CA GLY A 94 -21.18 5.30 -20.98
C GLY A 94 -20.55 4.42 -22.05
N PHE A 95 -20.24 3.18 -21.70
CA PHE A 95 -19.64 2.23 -22.64
C PHE A 95 -20.64 1.77 -23.70
N SER A 96 -20.11 1.49 -24.89
CA SER A 96 -20.89 1.12 -26.08
C SER A 96 -21.52 -0.27 -25.97
N ASN A 97 -20.94 -1.15 -25.16
CA ASN A 97 -21.42 -2.51 -24.86
C ASN A 97 -20.90 -2.96 -23.48
N ASP A 98 -21.14 -4.23 -23.17
CA ASP A 98 -20.93 -4.81 -21.84
C ASP A 98 -19.69 -5.73 -21.79
N GLU A 99 -18.76 -5.62 -22.74
CA GLU A 99 -17.64 -6.57 -22.93
C GLU A 99 -16.43 -6.37 -21.98
N TYR A 100 -16.50 -5.40 -21.06
CA TYR A 100 -15.39 -4.94 -20.21
C TYR A 100 -15.29 -5.68 -18.86
N TYR A 101 -15.72 -6.94 -18.82
CA TYR A 101 -15.62 -7.81 -17.64
C TYR A 101 -14.29 -8.58 -17.59
N PHE A 102 -14.07 -9.34 -16.52
CA PHE A 102 -12.93 -10.24 -16.41
C PHE A 102 -13.21 -11.53 -17.19
N LYS A 103 -12.88 -11.51 -18.49
CA LYS A 103 -13.07 -12.67 -19.39
C LYS A 103 -12.26 -13.87 -18.95
N SER A 104 -12.83 -15.05 -19.13
CA SER A 104 -12.13 -16.31 -18.94
C SER A 104 -11.01 -16.49 -19.96
N GLN A 105 -10.09 -17.41 -19.65
CA GLN A 105 -8.98 -17.73 -20.56
C GLN A 105 -9.47 -18.22 -21.92
N ASP A 106 -10.56 -18.99 -21.96
CA ASP A 106 -11.06 -19.58 -23.20
C ASP A 106 -11.78 -18.54 -24.07
N GLU A 107 -12.47 -17.58 -23.47
CA GLU A 107 -13.01 -16.42 -24.18
C GLU A 107 -11.89 -15.58 -24.80
N MET A 108 -10.84 -15.26 -24.04
CA MET A 108 -9.69 -14.49 -24.55
C MET A 108 -8.94 -15.22 -25.66
N LYS A 109 -8.73 -16.54 -25.52
CA LYS A 109 -8.11 -17.36 -26.58
C LYS A 109 -8.96 -17.42 -27.84
N SER A 110 -10.28 -17.52 -27.70
CA SER A 110 -11.21 -17.54 -28.84
C SER A 110 -11.23 -16.19 -29.56
N LEU A 111 -11.21 -15.09 -28.79
CA LEU A 111 -11.22 -13.73 -29.29
C LEU A 111 -9.96 -13.37 -30.07
N PHE A 112 -8.80 -13.94 -29.70
CA PHE A 112 -7.50 -13.74 -30.32
C PHE A 112 -6.97 -15.01 -31.04
N ALA A 113 -7.86 -15.88 -31.52
CA ALA A 113 -7.48 -17.15 -32.14
C ALA A 113 -6.58 -16.99 -33.39
N ASP A 114 -6.70 -15.86 -34.09
CA ASP A 114 -5.86 -15.46 -35.22
C ASP A 114 -4.48 -14.89 -34.81
N LEU A 115 -4.29 -14.54 -33.54
CA LEU A 115 -3.08 -13.94 -32.98
C LEU A 115 -2.66 -14.63 -31.66
N PRO A 116 -2.33 -15.94 -31.68
CA PRO A 116 -2.00 -16.69 -30.47
C PRO A 116 -0.79 -16.11 -29.71
N GLU A 117 0.13 -15.44 -30.41
CA GLU A 117 1.28 -14.75 -29.82
C GLU A 117 0.89 -13.57 -28.92
N ALA A 118 -0.28 -12.96 -29.11
CA ALA A 118 -0.78 -11.91 -28.24
C ALA A 118 -1.09 -12.45 -26.83
N ILE A 119 -1.59 -13.69 -26.76
CA ILE A 119 -1.85 -14.39 -25.51
C ILE A 119 -0.53 -14.86 -24.89
N SER A 120 0.37 -15.46 -25.66
CA SER A 120 1.63 -15.97 -25.10
C SER A 120 2.55 -14.87 -24.57
N THR A 121 2.54 -13.67 -25.18
CA THR A 121 3.31 -12.50 -24.73
C THR A 121 2.93 -12.06 -23.32
N THR A 122 1.68 -12.28 -22.87
CA THR A 122 1.28 -11.96 -21.49
C THR A 122 2.12 -12.73 -20.46
N ASN A 123 2.46 -13.99 -20.74
CA ASN A 123 3.31 -14.79 -19.86
C ASN A 123 4.76 -14.30 -19.85
N ASP A 124 5.28 -13.82 -20.99
CA ASP A 124 6.60 -13.19 -21.07
C ASP A 124 6.66 -11.94 -20.19
N ILE A 125 5.64 -11.07 -20.27
CA ILE A 125 5.53 -9.89 -19.40
C ILE A 125 5.51 -10.29 -17.92
N ILE A 126 4.66 -11.26 -17.54
CA ILE A 126 4.57 -11.75 -16.16
C ILE A 126 5.92 -12.30 -15.67
N SER A 127 6.67 -12.99 -16.53
CA SER A 127 7.99 -13.55 -16.16
C SER A 127 9.04 -12.50 -15.81
N LYS A 128 8.83 -11.24 -16.24
CA LYS A 128 9.70 -10.10 -15.94
C LYS A 128 9.25 -9.31 -14.71
N CYS A 129 8.07 -9.59 -14.16
CA CYS A 129 7.55 -8.89 -12.99
C CYS A 129 8.06 -9.53 -11.69
N GLU A 130 8.74 -8.75 -10.86
CA GLU A 130 9.17 -9.18 -9.52
C GLU A 130 8.19 -8.69 -8.44
N SER A 131 7.84 -9.57 -7.50
CA SER A 131 7.03 -9.20 -6.34
C SER A 131 7.93 -8.64 -5.24
N TYR A 132 7.67 -7.39 -4.83
CA TYR A 132 8.35 -6.77 -3.69
C TYR A 132 7.44 -6.79 -2.47
N ARG A 133 7.95 -7.36 -1.37
CA ARG A 133 7.29 -7.23 -0.07
C ARG A 133 7.67 -5.86 0.50
N LEU A 134 6.74 -4.90 0.45
CA LEU A 134 6.90 -3.57 1.04
C LEU A 134 6.87 -3.56 2.58
N ALA A 135 6.92 -4.73 3.22
CA ALA A 135 7.05 -4.82 4.67
C ALA A 135 8.47 -4.37 5.04
N SER A 136 8.61 -3.10 5.38
CA SER A 136 9.79 -2.62 6.08
C SER A 136 9.78 -3.19 7.48
N ASP A 137 10.88 -3.78 7.91
CA ASP A 137 11.11 -3.98 9.34
C ASP A 137 10.99 -2.62 10.04
N VAL A 138 10.40 -2.60 11.23
CA VAL A 138 10.24 -1.35 11.99
C VAL A 138 11.64 -0.86 12.39
N LEU A 139 12.23 0.00 11.58
CA LEU A 139 13.48 0.69 11.87
C LEU A 139 13.18 1.81 12.87
N LEU A 140 13.16 1.47 14.16
CA LEU A 140 13.09 2.48 15.20
C LEU A 140 14.45 3.16 15.34
N PRO A 141 14.52 4.50 15.44
CA PRO A 141 15.76 5.18 15.77
C PRO A 141 16.24 4.71 17.15
N ALA A 142 17.56 4.55 17.31
CA ALA A 142 18.14 4.18 18.61
C ALA A 142 17.88 5.30 19.63
N PHE A 143 17.27 4.96 20.77
CA PHE A 143 17.04 5.93 21.83
C PHE A 143 18.34 6.18 22.61
N GLN A 144 18.68 7.44 22.87
CA GLN A 144 19.87 7.75 23.66
C GLN A 144 19.61 7.49 25.14
N ILE A 145 20.21 6.42 25.67
CA ILE A 145 20.15 6.07 27.09
C ILE A 145 21.37 6.62 27.86
N PRO A 146 21.21 7.00 29.14
CA PRO A 146 22.33 7.42 29.97
C PRO A 146 23.41 6.34 30.08
N ALA A 147 24.68 6.76 30.21
CA ALA A 147 25.83 5.85 30.20
C ALA A 147 25.77 4.78 31.31
N GLU A 148 25.15 5.09 32.45
CA GLU A 148 24.97 4.15 33.57
C GLU A 148 24.04 2.96 33.27
N PHE A 149 23.22 3.05 32.22
CA PHE A 149 22.33 1.97 31.78
C PHE A 149 22.84 1.23 30.55
N GLN A 150 23.91 1.69 29.90
CA GLN A 150 24.47 1.01 28.73
C GLN A 150 25.07 -0.33 29.15
N ASP A 151 24.84 -1.38 28.34
CA ASP A 151 25.43 -2.70 28.55
C ASP A 151 26.48 -2.96 27.47
N GLU A 152 27.67 -3.44 27.86
CA GLU A 152 28.75 -3.76 26.91
C GLU A 152 28.34 -4.84 25.90
N LYS A 153 27.41 -5.73 26.28
CA LYS A 153 26.91 -6.78 25.38
C LYS A 153 26.09 -6.23 24.22
N ASP A 154 25.47 -5.07 24.38
CA ASP A 154 24.74 -4.40 23.29
C ASP A 154 25.70 -3.91 22.19
N GLN A 155 27.00 -3.72 22.50
CA GLN A 155 28.01 -3.39 21.49
C GLN A 155 28.33 -4.58 20.58
N ALA A 156 28.26 -5.80 21.12
CA ALA A 156 28.48 -7.04 20.37
C ALA A 156 27.23 -7.47 19.59
N ASP A 157 26.04 -7.24 20.14
CA ASP A 157 24.76 -7.51 19.49
C ASP A 157 23.69 -6.46 19.87
N PRO A 158 23.48 -5.44 19.02
CA PRO A 158 22.48 -4.39 19.26
C PRO A 158 21.03 -4.88 19.32
N SER A 159 20.75 -6.13 18.88
CA SER A 159 19.40 -6.69 18.93
C SER A 159 18.96 -7.09 20.34
N LEU A 160 19.91 -7.25 21.27
CA LEU A 160 19.64 -7.63 22.67
C LEU A 160 18.96 -6.50 23.46
N LYS A 161 19.25 -5.24 23.12
CA LYS A 161 18.66 -4.02 23.70
C LYS A 161 18.68 -4.02 25.24
N LEU A 162 19.71 -4.58 25.87
CA LEU A 162 19.75 -4.77 27.33
C LEU A 162 19.73 -3.42 28.05
N GLY A 163 20.47 -2.43 27.54
CA GLY A 163 20.50 -1.11 28.13
C GLY A 163 19.18 -0.35 28.02
N GLU A 164 18.49 -0.44 26.87
CA GLU A 164 17.14 0.13 26.72
C GLU A 164 16.15 -0.52 27.69
N ASN A 165 16.24 -1.83 27.88
CA ASN A 165 15.41 -2.56 28.85
C ASN A 165 15.70 -2.12 30.30
N ASN A 166 16.98 -2.00 30.67
CA ASN A 166 17.38 -1.55 32.00
C ASN A 166 16.91 -0.12 32.30
N TYR A 167 17.05 0.77 31.32
CA TYR A 167 16.60 2.16 31.45
C TYR A 167 15.08 2.26 31.52
N LEU A 168 14.35 1.53 30.66
CA LEU A 168 12.89 1.48 30.71
C LEU A 168 12.40 0.95 32.07
N ARG A 169 13.05 -0.09 32.60
CA ARG A 169 12.75 -0.61 33.94
C ARG A 169 12.97 0.45 35.01
N HIS A 170 14.10 1.15 34.99
CA HIS A 170 14.38 2.23 35.94
C HIS A 170 13.30 3.31 35.91
N LEU A 171 12.98 3.86 34.73
CA LEU A 171 11.93 4.87 34.56
C LEU A 171 10.55 4.38 35.02
N THR A 172 10.25 3.10 34.76
CA THR A 172 8.99 2.48 35.20
C THR A 172 8.87 2.49 36.71
N PHE A 173 9.91 2.08 37.45
CA PHE A 173 9.86 2.04 38.91
C PHE A 173 9.93 3.44 39.54
N GLU A 174 10.68 4.37 38.96
CA GLU A 174 10.66 5.78 39.39
C GLU A 174 9.29 6.43 39.15
N GLY A 175 8.66 6.11 38.03
CA GLY A 175 7.29 6.51 37.72
C GLY A 175 6.27 5.90 38.67
N ALA A 176 6.41 4.61 39.01
CA ALA A 176 5.54 3.91 39.93
C ALA A 176 5.55 4.56 41.32
N LYS A 177 6.71 4.95 41.84
CA LYS A 177 6.84 5.69 43.12
C LYS A 177 6.09 7.04 43.14
N LYS A 178 5.90 7.66 41.97
CA LYS A 178 5.18 8.94 41.83
C LYS A 178 3.68 8.76 41.63
N ARG A 179 3.27 7.61 41.10
CA ARG A 179 1.90 7.34 40.61
C ARG A 179 1.09 6.47 41.56
N TYR A 180 1.76 5.67 42.38
CA TYR A 180 1.18 4.84 43.42
C TYR A 180 1.64 5.33 44.78
N GLU A 181 0.74 5.33 45.77
CA GLU A 181 1.08 5.67 47.15
C GLU A 181 2.08 4.66 47.75
N GLU A 182 1.87 3.37 47.46
CA GLU A 182 2.77 2.27 47.81
C GLU A 182 2.88 1.28 46.64
N VAL A 183 4.11 0.84 46.35
CA VAL A 183 4.35 -0.21 45.35
C VAL A 183 4.18 -1.57 46.02
N THR A 184 2.94 -2.05 46.05
CA THR A 184 2.60 -3.37 46.62
C THR A 184 3.19 -4.52 45.79
N HIS A 185 3.20 -5.72 46.34
CA HIS A 185 3.66 -6.93 45.65
C HIS A 185 2.92 -7.15 44.32
N GLU A 186 1.60 -6.98 44.32
CA GLU A 186 0.76 -7.15 43.12
C GLU A 186 1.12 -6.15 42.01
N ILE A 187 1.35 -4.88 42.37
CA ILE A 187 1.77 -3.85 41.41
C ILE A 187 3.15 -4.19 40.84
N LYS A 188 4.09 -4.62 41.69
CA LYS A 188 5.42 -5.01 41.28
C LYS A 188 5.40 -6.19 40.31
N GLU A 189 4.66 -7.25 40.63
CA GLU A 189 4.50 -8.42 39.74
C GLU A 189 3.93 -8.03 38.39
N ARG A 190 2.93 -7.14 38.36
CA ARG A 190 2.34 -6.64 37.12
C ARG A 190 3.35 -5.86 36.27
N LEU A 191 4.13 -4.97 36.88
CA LEU A 191 5.15 -4.20 36.18
C LEU A 191 6.27 -5.09 35.63
N ASP A 192 6.78 -6.03 36.45
CA ASP A 192 7.82 -6.96 36.02
C ASP A 192 7.34 -7.87 34.88
N PHE A 193 6.08 -8.34 34.91
CA PHE A 193 5.47 -9.12 33.81
C PHE A 193 5.38 -8.33 32.48
N GLU A 194 4.90 -7.08 32.54
CA GLU A 194 4.80 -6.23 31.35
C GLU A 194 6.18 -5.86 30.80
N LEU A 195 7.15 -5.54 31.67
CA LEU A 195 8.54 -5.25 31.26
C LEU A 195 9.19 -6.46 30.57
N GLU A 196 8.97 -7.67 31.10
CA GLU A 196 9.48 -8.89 30.47
C GLU A 196 8.83 -9.15 29.11
N THR A 197 7.52 -8.85 28.97
CA THR A 197 6.83 -8.94 27.68
C THR A 197 7.39 -7.93 26.66
N ILE A 198 7.64 -6.69 27.08
CA ILE A 198 8.22 -5.64 26.21
C ILE A 198 9.63 -6.02 25.76
N LYS A 199 10.43 -6.58 26.68
CA LYS A 199 11.76 -7.11 26.39
C LYS A 199 11.71 -8.21 25.34
N ASN A 200 10.84 -9.20 25.51
CA ASN A 200 10.72 -10.34 24.60
C ASN A 200 10.18 -9.97 23.22
N THR A 201 9.41 -8.88 23.11
CA THR A 201 8.93 -8.36 21.82
C THR A 201 9.95 -7.45 21.13
N GLY A 202 11.04 -7.05 21.81
CA GLY A 202 12.10 -6.24 21.24
C GLY A 202 11.74 -4.77 21.06
N TYR A 203 10.74 -4.26 21.79
CA TYR A 203 10.26 -2.87 21.68
C TYR A 203 10.55 -1.93 22.88
N PRO A 204 11.63 -2.08 23.68
CA PRO A 204 11.88 -1.13 24.77
C PRO A 204 12.17 0.29 24.26
N GLY A 205 12.96 0.45 23.19
CA GLY A 205 13.21 1.74 22.55
C GLY A 205 11.94 2.47 22.08
N TYR A 206 10.90 1.75 21.62
CA TYR A 206 9.62 2.38 21.26
C TYR A 206 8.96 3.04 22.47
N PHE A 207 8.92 2.36 23.61
CA PHE A 207 8.36 2.90 24.84
C PHE A 207 9.12 4.13 25.33
N LEU A 208 10.45 4.13 25.20
CA LEU A 208 11.31 5.26 25.56
C LEU A 208 11.09 6.47 24.64
N ILE A 209 11.00 6.26 23.32
CA ILE A 209 10.73 7.32 22.34
C ILE A 209 9.37 7.98 22.61
N VAL A 210 8.32 7.16 22.79
CA VAL A 210 6.97 7.68 23.08
C VAL A 210 6.95 8.48 24.38
N GLN A 211 7.69 8.02 25.38
CA GLN A 211 7.82 8.69 26.68
C GLN A 211 8.47 10.06 26.58
N ASP A 212 9.57 10.14 25.84
CA ASP A 212 10.30 11.38 25.61
C ASP A 212 9.42 12.41 24.88
N PHE A 213 8.74 12.00 23.80
CA PHE A 213 7.79 12.88 23.11
C PHE A 213 6.66 13.37 24.02
N CYS A 214 6.11 12.48 24.84
CA CYS A 214 5.01 12.80 25.74
C CYS A 214 5.45 13.77 26.85
N ASN A 215 6.69 13.66 27.35
CA ASN A 215 7.23 14.59 28.35
C ASN A 215 7.61 15.93 27.73
N ALA A 216 8.33 15.92 26.61
CA ALA A 216 8.69 17.15 25.91
C ALA A 216 7.45 17.98 25.52
N ALA A 217 6.39 17.33 25.04
CA ALA A 217 5.12 18.01 24.75
C ALA A 217 4.53 18.69 26.01
N ARG A 218 4.57 18.04 27.17
CA ARG A 218 4.07 18.60 28.43
C ARG A 218 4.94 19.76 28.92
N ASP A 219 6.25 19.64 28.84
CA ASP A 219 7.20 20.70 29.22
C ASP A 219 7.02 21.95 28.35
N MET A 220 6.62 21.76 27.09
CA MET A 220 6.26 22.84 26.16
C MET A 220 4.82 23.37 26.33
N GLY A 221 4.06 22.87 27.31
CA GLY A 221 2.67 23.28 27.54
C GLY A 221 1.66 22.74 26.52
N VAL A 222 2.03 21.74 25.71
CA VAL A 222 1.14 21.08 24.75
C VAL A 222 0.36 19.97 25.45
N SER A 223 -0.97 20.00 25.30
CA SER A 223 -1.85 18.98 25.90
C SER A 223 -1.70 17.64 25.19
N VAL A 224 -1.29 16.60 25.93
CA VAL A 224 -1.25 15.21 25.47
C VAL A 224 -2.50 14.48 25.97
N GLY A 225 -3.24 13.82 25.06
CA GLY A 225 -4.46 13.07 25.42
C GLY A 225 -4.19 11.86 26.31
N PRO A 226 -5.21 11.30 26.98
CA PRO A 226 -5.07 10.20 27.95
C PRO A 226 -4.62 8.85 27.37
N GLY A 227 -4.29 8.77 26.08
CA GLY A 227 -4.05 7.52 25.36
C GLY A 227 -5.33 6.87 24.83
N ARG A 228 -5.24 6.17 23.69
CA ARG A 228 -6.31 5.31 23.15
C ARG A 228 -5.72 3.98 22.66
N GLY A 229 -6.51 2.91 22.72
CA GLY A 229 -6.11 1.56 22.34
C GLY A 229 -5.57 0.70 23.50
N SER A 230 -5.13 -0.52 23.20
CA SER A 230 -4.64 -1.49 24.20
C SER A 230 -3.48 -0.97 25.06
N ALA A 231 -2.75 0.03 24.57
CA ALA A 231 -1.65 0.67 25.27
C ALA A 231 -2.08 1.44 26.54
N ALA A 232 -3.34 1.88 26.63
CA ALA A 232 -3.89 2.51 27.84
C ALA A 232 -4.07 1.50 29.01
N GLY A 233 -4.02 0.19 28.74
CA GLY A 233 -4.07 -0.86 29.75
C GLY A 233 -2.71 -1.31 30.29
N SER A 234 -1.62 -0.69 29.83
CA SER A 234 -0.26 -1.01 30.29
C SER A 234 0.11 -0.20 31.54
N ALA A 235 0.43 -0.91 32.63
CA ALA A 235 0.97 -0.32 33.85
C ALA A 235 2.35 0.32 33.61
N VAL A 236 3.18 -0.26 32.74
CA VAL A 236 4.48 0.31 32.32
C VAL A 236 4.28 1.67 31.65
N ALA A 237 3.33 1.75 30.71
CA ALA A 237 3.03 3.00 30.00
C ALA A 237 2.43 4.08 30.91
N TYR A 238 1.63 3.67 31.90
CA TYR A 238 1.12 4.58 32.93
C TYR A 238 2.25 5.15 33.81
N CYS A 239 3.16 4.30 34.29
CA CYS A 239 4.26 4.71 35.16
C CYS A 239 5.27 5.62 34.45
N THR A 240 5.67 5.25 33.23
CA THR A 240 6.62 6.01 32.42
C THR A 240 6.07 7.36 31.95
N GLY A 241 4.75 7.57 32.06
CA GLY A 241 4.10 8.81 31.67
C GLY A 241 3.73 8.84 30.18
N ASN A 242 3.71 7.70 29.50
CA ASN A 242 3.18 7.59 28.13
C ASN A 242 1.69 7.93 28.09
N TYR A 243 0.96 7.60 29.16
CA TYR A 243 -0.47 7.84 29.26
C TYR A 243 -0.88 8.46 30.60
N GLN A 244 -2.00 9.17 30.58
CA GLN A 244 -2.73 9.56 31.78
C GLN A 244 -4.01 8.73 31.84
N CYS A 245 -4.11 7.77 32.74
CA CYS A 245 -5.42 7.36 33.22
C CYS A 245 -5.98 8.54 34.02
N ARG A 246 -7.06 9.16 33.54
CA ARG A 246 -7.90 9.98 34.41
C ARG A 246 -8.54 9.02 35.40
N SER A 247 -8.01 8.95 36.61
CA SER A 247 -8.80 8.52 37.76
C SER A 247 -9.95 9.51 37.91
N HIS A 248 -11.18 9.00 37.80
CA HIS A 248 -12.33 9.59 38.45
C HIS A 248 -12.41 9.04 39.86
#